data_AF-A0A160TJY6-F1
#
_entry.id   AF-A0A160TJY6-F1
#
_cell.length_a   1.000
_cell.length_b   1.000
_cell.length_c   1.000
_cell.angle_alpha   90.00
_cell.angle_beta   90.00
_cell.angle_gamma   90.00
#
_symmetry.space_group_name_H-M   'P 1'
#
loop_
_entity.id
_entity.type
_entity.pdbx_description
1 polymer ?
#
loop_
_entity_poly.entity_id
_entity_poly.type
_entity_poly.pdbx_seq_one_letter_code
_entity_poly.pdbx_strand_id
1 'polypeptide(L)'
;MAKLLFIGLALFGLWLYLRRSAPTPPIDEKEARAILGVDNRADADAIRAAHRRLVAAVHPDRGGSVELARRINAARDVLLKRRD
;
A
#
# COMPACT_ATOMS: atom_id res chain seq x y z
N MET A 1 -24.21 28.79 19.11
CA MET A 1 -23.12 28.70 18.12
C MET A 1 -22.00 27.75 18.54
N ALA A 2 -21.39 27.90 19.72
CA ALA A 2 -20.23 27.07 20.14
C ALA A 2 -20.49 25.54 20.19
N LYS A 3 -21.67 25.08 20.61
CA LYS A 3 -21.98 23.63 20.71
C LYS A 3 -21.96 22.90 19.37
N LEU A 4 -22.34 23.56 18.28
CA LEU A 4 -22.33 22.96 16.93
C LEU A 4 -20.89 22.76 16.41
N LEU A 5 -19.95 23.62 16.82
CA LEU A 5 -18.53 23.49 16.48
C LEU A 5 -17.87 22.29 17.17
N PHE A 6 -18.22 22.02 18.44
CA PHE A 6 -17.71 20.86 19.17
C PHE A 6 -18.24 19.53 18.60
N ILE A 7 -19.51 19.50 18.18
CA ILE A 7 -20.08 18.31 17.51
C ILE A 7 -19.37 18.09 16.18
N GLY A 8 -19.13 19.14 15.40
CA GLY A 8 -18.37 19.05 14.15
C GLY A 8 -16.94 18.52 14.36
N LEU A 9 -16.23 19.00 15.38
CA LEU A 9 -14.87 18.55 15.70
C LEU A 9 -14.85 17.09 16.19
N ALA A 10 -15.82 16.70 17.01
CA ALA A 10 -15.96 15.32 17.49
C ALA A 10 -16.30 14.35 16.34
N LEU A 11 -17.22 14.75 15.46
CA LEU A 11 -17.56 13.97 14.26
C LEU A 11 -16.40 13.90 13.27
N PHE A 12 -15.63 14.98 13.11
CA PHE A 12 -14.42 14.98 12.28
C PHE A 12 -13.32 14.09 12.86
N GLY A 13 -13.09 14.15 14.17
CA GLY A 13 -12.16 13.27 14.88
C GLY A 13 -12.58 11.80 14.79
N LEU A 14 -13.87 11.52 14.96
CA LEU A 14 -14.44 10.18 14.79
C LEU A 14 -14.31 9.69 13.35
N TRP A 15 -14.56 10.56 12.36
CA TRP A 15 -14.39 10.24 10.95
C TRP A 15 -12.93 9.93 10.62
N LEU A 16 -11.97 10.70 11.16
CA LEU A 16 -10.55 10.41 11.01
C LEU A 16 -10.16 9.08 11.66
N TYR A 17 -10.69 8.80 12.85
CA TYR A 17 -10.45 7.55 13.55
C TYR A 17 -10.98 6.34 12.77
N LEU A 18 -12.18 6.47 12.18
CA LEU A 18 -12.82 5.43 11.38
C LEU A 18 -12.26 5.31 9.95
N ARG A 19 -11.61 6.36 9.41
CA ARG A 19 -11.01 6.37 8.07
C ARG A 19 -9.77 5.47 7.95
N ARG A 20 -9.33 4.83 9.04
CA ARG A 20 -8.18 3.93 9.04
C ARG A 20 -8.39 2.82 8.00
N SER A 21 -7.63 2.87 6.91
CA SER A 21 -7.71 1.86 5.84
C SER A 21 -7.34 0.50 6.39
N ALA A 22 -8.14 -0.53 6.07
CA ALA A 22 -7.88 -1.89 6.51
C ALA A 22 -6.49 -2.36 6.03
N PRO A 23 -5.74 -3.09 6.86
CA PRO A 23 -4.50 -3.74 6.41
C PRO A 23 -4.81 -4.62 5.20
N THR A 24 -3.94 -4.60 4.18
CA THR A 24 -4.06 -5.55 3.07
C THR A 24 -3.82 -6.96 3.63
N PRO A 25 -4.61 -7.98 3.22
CA PRO A 25 -4.38 -9.35 3.66
C PRO A 25 -2.92 -9.73 3.41
N PRO A 26 -2.26 -10.44 4.35
CA PRO A 26 -0.89 -10.84 4.16
C PRO A 26 -0.79 -11.79 2.97
N ILE A 27 -0.07 -11.37 1.94
CA ILE A 27 0.34 -12.23 0.83
C ILE A 27 1.63 -12.96 1.21
N ASP A 28 1.79 -14.18 0.71
CA ASP A 28 3.00 -14.95 0.97
C ASP A 28 4.20 -14.39 0.17
N GLU A 29 5.42 -14.80 0.56
CA GLU A 29 6.64 -14.30 -0.08
C GLU A 29 6.73 -14.70 -1.56
N LYS A 30 6.22 -15.87 -1.92
CA LYS A 30 6.26 -16.37 -3.29
C LYS A 30 5.34 -15.54 -4.19
N GLU A 31 4.14 -15.22 -3.71
CA GLU A 31 3.19 -14.32 -4.33
C GLU A 31 3.78 -12.90 -4.42
N ALA A 32 4.41 -12.40 -3.36
CA ALA A 32 5.07 -11.09 -3.38
C ALA A 32 6.16 -11.01 -4.46
N ARG A 33 7.01 -12.04 -4.59
CA ARG A 33 8.02 -12.12 -5.65
C ARG A 33 7.39 -12.20 -7.03
N ALA A 34 6.32 -12.97 -7.19
CA ALA A 34 5.58 -13.07 -8.44
C ALA A 34 4.96 -11.73 -8.86
N ILE A 35 4.36 -10.99 -7.91
CA ILE A 35 3.78 -9.66 -8.15
C ILE A 35 4.85 -8.67 -8.60
N LEU A 36 6.03 -8.65 -7.95
CA LEU A 36 7.10 -7.74 -8.33
C LEU A 36 7.91 -8.22 -9.56
N GLY A 37 7.76 -9.49 -9.95
CA GLY A 37 8.55 -10.10 -11.02
C GLY A 37 10.04 -10.18 -10.67
N VAL A 38 10.36 -10.53 -9.43
CA VAL A 38 11.74 -10.63 -8.93
C VAL A 38 12.09 -12.05 -8.51
N ASP A 39 13.35 -12.43 -8.70
CA ASP A 39 13.85 -13.76 -8.35
C ASP A 39 13.99 -13.96 -6.81
N ASN A 40 14.16 -15.21 -6.38
CA ASN A 40 14.43 -15.53 -4.97
C ASN A 40 15.75 -14.92 -4.46
N ARG A 41 16.74 -14.67 -5.33
CA ARG A 41 18.01 -14.01 -4.99
C ARG A 41 17.98 -12.48 -5.07
N ALA A 42 16.86 -11.88 -5.49
CA ALA A 42 16.77 -10.43 -5.64
C ALA A 42 17.02 -9.71 -4.32
N ASP A 43 17.93 -8.74 -4.34
CA ASP A 43 18.29 -7.90 -3.20
C ASP A 43 17.27 -6.78 -2.95
N ALA A 44 17.48 -6.01 -1.87
CA ALA A 44 16.58 -4.92 -1.49
C ALA A 44 16.48 -3.84 -2.57
N ASP A 45 17.56 -3.59 -3.33
CA ASP A 45 17.58 -2.57 -4.37
C ASP A 45 16.83 -3.02 -5.62
N ALA A 46 16.98 -4.29 -6.02
CA ALA A 46 16.18 -4.92 -7.06
C ALA A 46 14.67 -4.89 -6.73
N ILE A 47 14.31 -5.19 -5.48
CA ILE A 47 12.92 -5.11 -4.99
C ILE A 47 12.37 -3.68 -5.13
N ARG A 48 13.12 -2.67 -4.65
CA ARG A 48 12.72 -1.26 -4.74
C ARG A 48 12.63 -0.78 -6.19
N ALA A 49 13.55 -1.21 -7.06
CA ALA A 49 13.53 -0.87 -8.48
C ALA A 49 12.30 -1.45 -9.19
N ALA A 50 11.98 -2.73 -8.94
CA ALA A 50 10.80 -3.38 -9.48
C ALA A 50 9.51 -2.70 -9.01
N HIS A 51 9.42 -2.38 -7.72
CA HIS A 51 8.30 -1.65 -7.14
C HIS A 51 8.06 -0.30 -7.81
N ARG A 52 9.10 0.54 -7.95
CA ARG A 52 8.98 1.87 -8.60
C ARG A 52 8.48 1.75 -10.05
N ARG A 53 9.03 0.80 -10.82
CA ARG A 53 8.62 0.54 -12.21
C ARG A 53 7.14 0.18 -12.29
N LEU A 54 6.67 -0.73 -11.44
CA LEU A 54 5.29 -1.21 -11.45
C LEU A 54 4.30 -0.13 -10.97
N VAL A 55 4.63 0.62 -9.93
CA VAL A 55 3.77 1.73 -9.45
C VAL A 55 3.61 2.80 -10.54
N ALA A 56 4.69 3.16 -11.23
CA ALA A 56 4.63 4.12 -12.34
C ALA A 56 3.77 3.61 -13.52
N ALA A 57 3.71 2.30 -13.73
CA ALA A 57 2.90 1.68 -14.77
C ALA A 57 1.41 1.58 -14.40
N VAL A 58 1.09 1.41 -13.12
CA VAL A 58 -0.27 1.15 -12.62
C VAL A 58 -0.98 2.41 -12.12
N HIS A 59 -0.42 3.60 -12.40
CA HIS A 59 -1.03 4.85 -11.94
C HIS A 59 -2.47 5.02 -12.48
N PRO A 60 -3.46 5.35 -11.62
CA PRO A 60 -4.85 5.50 -12.02
C PRO A 60 -5.06 6.55 -13.12
N ASP A 61 -4.25 7.61 -13.13
CA ASP A 61 -4.25 8.63 -14.19
C ASP A 61 -3.94 8.08 -15.59
N ARG A 62 -3.36 6.88 -15.68
CA ARG A 62 -3.09 6.17 -16.95
C ARG A 62 -4.03 4.99 -17.18
N GLY A 63 -5.17 4.94 -16.48
CA GLY A 63 -6.11 3.83 -16.52
C GLY A 63 -5.67 2.62 -15.68
N GLY A 64 -4.71 2.79 -14.78
CA GLY A 64 -4.25 1.74 -13.87
C GLY A 64 -5.22 1.47 -12.71
N SER A 65 -5.09 0.29 -12.10
CA SER A 65 -5.98 -0.16 -11.03
C SER A 65 -5.46 0.17 -9.64
N VAL A 66 -6.29 0.85 -8.82
CA VAL A 66 -6.03 1.09 -7.40
C VAL A 66 -5.80 -0.21 -6.64
N GLU A 67 -6.53 -1.27 -6.99
CA GLU A 67 -6.36 -2.61 -6.41
C GLU A 67 -4.96 -3.16 -6.69
N LEU A 68 -4.53 -3.04 -7.95
CA LEU A 68 -3.23 -3.55 -8.38
C LEU A 68 -2.08 -2.75 -7.74
N ALA A 69 -2.22 -1.42 -7.64
CA ALA A 69 -1.26 -0.59 -6.91
C ALA A 69 -1.15 -1.01 -5.44
N ARG A 70 -2.28 -1.34 -4.79
CA ARG A 70 -2.29 -1.85 -3.41
C ARG A 70 -1.56 -3.19 -3.29
N ARG A 71 -1.79 -4.11 -4.22
CA ARG A 71 -1.08 -5.41 -4.28
C ARG A 71 0.43 -5.24 -4.47
N ILE A 72 0.85 -4.33 -5.35
CA ILE A 72 2.28 -4.02 -5.57
C ILE A 72 2.92 -3.47 -4.29
N ASN A 73 2.24 -2.59 -3.55
CA ASN A 73 2.73 -2.06 -2.29
C ASN A 73 2.85 -3.15 -1.22
N ALA A 74 1.84 -4.01 -1.07
CA ALA A 74 1.88 -5.13 -0.14
C ALA A 74 3.05 -6.09 -0.43
N ALA A 75 3.35 -6.34 -1.71
CA ALA A 75 4.46 -7.20 -2.11
C ALA A 75 5.83 -6.63 -1.71
N ARG A 76 6.04 -5.33 -1.90
CA ARG A 76 7.24 -4.64 -1.41
C ARG A 76 7.36 -4.78 0.12
N ASP A 77 6.27 -4.52 0.85
CA ASP A 77 6.30 -4.50 2.30
C ASP A 77 6.64 -5.88 2.89
N VAL A 78 6.09 -6.97 2.32
CA VAL A 78 6.44 -8.34 2.71
C VAL A 78 7.93 -8.64 2.49
N LEU A 79 8.47 -8.26 1.33
CA LEU A 79 9.84 -8.60 0.95
C LEU A 79 10.91 -7.76 1.67
N LEU A 80 10.59 -6.50 2.02
CA LEU A 80 11.52 -5.63 2.75
C LEU A 80 11.41 -5.79 4.26
N LYS A 81 10.22 -6.04 4.83
CA LYS A 81 10.06 -6.28 6.27
C LYS A 81 10.84 -7.50 6.78
N ARG A 82 11.12 -8.49 5.91
CA ARG A 82 11.95 -9.66 6.26
C ARG A 82 13.46 -9.36 6.22
N ARG A 83 13.87 -8.28 5.56
CA ARG A 83 15.27 -7.93 5.29
C ARG A 83 15.83 -6.88 6.25
N ASP A 84 14.97 -6.23 7.03
CA ASP A 84 15.31 -5.37 8.17
C ASP A 84 15.26 -6.18 9.48
#